data_AF-A0A815LB02-F1
#
_entry.id   AF-A0A815LB02-F1
#
_cell.length_a   1.000
_cell.length_b   1.000
_cell.length_c   1.000
_cell.angle_alpha   90.00
_cell.angle_beta   90.00
_cell.angle_gamma   90.00
#
_symmetry.space_group_name_H-M   'P 1'
#
loop_
_entity.id
_entity.type
_entity.pdbx_description
1 polymer ?
#
loop_
_entity_poly.entity_id
_entity_poly.type
_entity_poly.pdbx_seq_one_letter_code
_entity_poly.pdbx_strand_id
1 'polypeptide(L)'
;MTLELIPNSDLVFKGPFTVVSITALKLSNSGNERLAYKIKTTAPKRYCVKPNSGFLDAHATTNIQVMLQPQAVGQPDDRAKHKFMVQWVTVPNSYAEDVDTFWKQDLKTLNVQDSKLKCVFSDEQPAAVVPSDSHGHRELDATDSTNVIENDAKQQQQTATPAPINFNQRSPITTPRPANPFQSQVQDRQQDVTDDSSKSRLKQEIDRLKDENETLKEKLKQPDSGVRQRVLGAGNPVVDRLKSNQQQQNSLVLFGIALNEQLVLVAFVIALLFGFSLGYFLFSCSN
;
A
#
# COMPACT_ATOMS: atom_id res chain seq x y z
N MET A 1 0.35 25.40 -14.77
CA MET A 1 -0.75 24.48 -14.40
C MET A 1 -0.28 23.09 -14.73
N THR A 2 0.01 22.30 -13.70
CA THR A 2 0.81 21.07 -13.80
C THR A 2 0.41 20.15 -12.65
N LEU A 3 -0.10 18.96 -12.95
CA LEU A 3 -0.23 17.93 -11.94
C LEU A 3 1.18 17.40 -11.62
N GLU A 4 1.63 17.58 -10.39
CA GLU A 4 2.93 17.13 -9.93
C GLU A 4 2.85 15.70 -9.41
N LEU A 5 3.67 14.83 -9.98
CA LEU A 5 3.81 13.42 -9.60
C LEU A 5 5.07 13.27 -8.74
N ILE A 6 4.94 12.60 -7.59
CA ILE A 6 6.06 12.31 -6.68
C ILE A 6 6.00 10.80 -6.34
N PRO A 7 6.91 9.96 -6.87
CA PRO A 7 7.99 10.29 -7.82
C PRO A 7 7.46 10.66 -9.21
N ASN A 8 8.26 11.40 -9.99
CA ASN A 8 7.88 11.90 -11.32
C ASN A 8 8.28 10.99 -12.49
N SER A 9 9.30 10.14 -12.35
CA SER A 9 9.85 9.31 -13.43
C SER A 9 9.68 7.80 -13.23
N ASP A 10 9.94 7.29 -12.02
CA ASP A 10 10.14 5.87 -11.79
C ASP A 10 9.48 5.43 -10.46
N LEU A 11 8.62 4.40 -10.53
CA LEU A 11 8.00 3.75 -9.37
C LEU A 11 8.88 2.57 -8.94
N VAL A 12 9.54 2.70 -7.78
CA VAL A 12 10.46 1.70 -7.24
C VAL A 12 9.70 0.70 -6.36
N PHE A 13 9.53 -0.52 -6.85
CA PHE A 13 9.03 -1.66 -6.09
C PHE A 13 10.19 -2.39 -5.41
N LYS A 14 10.04 -2.67 -4.11
CA LYS A 14 11.01 -3.43 -3.32
C LYS A 14 10.59 -4.89 -3.16
N GLY A 15 11.55 -5.80 -3.26
CA GLY A 15 11.35 -7.23 -3.03
C GLY A 15 11.12 -7.57 -1.55
N PRO A 16 10.82 -8.84 -1.22
CA PRO A 16 10.71 -9.98 -2.14
C PRO A 16 9.38 -9.99 -2.92
N PHE A 17 9.45 -10.25 -4.23
CA PHE A 17 8.28 -10.24 -5.13
C PHE A 17 7.40 -11.50 -5.07
N THR A 18 7.60 -12.35 -4.05
CA THR A 18 6.72 -13.46 -3.67
C THR A 18 5.50 -13.00 -2.88
N VAL A 19 5.53 -11.79 -2.30
CA VAL A 19 4.41 -11.15 -1.61
C VAL A 19 3.96 -9.88 -2.36
N VAL A 20 2.88 -9.25 -1.91
CA VAL A 20 2.41 -7.98 -2.49
C VAL A 20 3.40 -6.86 -2.14
N SER A 21 4.08 -6.31 -3.14
CA SER A 21 4.97 -5.15 -2.98
C SER A 21 4.18 -3.86 -3.22
N ILE A 22 4.27 -2.89 -2.30
CA ILE A 22 3.47 -1.66 -2.31
C ILE A 22 4.39 -0.44 -2.46
N THR A 23 4.08 0.40 -3.45
CA THR A 23 4.78 1.67 -3.71
C THR A 23 3.78 2.81 -3.70
N ALA A 24 4.14 3.94 -3.09
CA ALA A 24 3.31 5.13 -3.06
C ALA A 24 3.60 6.04 -4.27
N LEU A 25 2.55 6.62 -4.84
CA LEU A 25 2.61 7.72 -5.81
C LEU A 25 1.75 8.86 -5.28
N LYS A 26 2.37 9.99 -4.94
CA LYS A 26 1.68 11.20 -4.53
C LYS A 26 1.36 12.05 -5.76
N LEU A 27 0.12 12.50 -5.87
CA LEU A 27 -0.34 13.45 -6.89
C LEU A 27 -0.65 14.78 -6.20
N SER A 28 -0.08 15.87 -6.67
CA SER A 28 -0.20 17.22 -6.10
C SER A 28 -0.69 18.19 -7.17
N ASN A 29 -1.80 18.89 -6.91
CA ASN A 29 -2.34 19.89 -7.83
C ASN A 29 -1.83 21.29 -7.43
N SER A 30 -0.78 21.80 -8.07
CA SER A 30 -0.31 23.17 -7.84
C SER A 30 -1.16 24.24 -8.56
N GLY A 31 -2.23 23.85 -9.26
CA GLY A 31 -3.18 24.76 -9.92
C GLY A 31 -4.35 25.21 -9.05
N ASN A 32 -5.01 26.27 -9.52
CA ASN A 32 -6.15 26.93 -8.87
C ASN A 32 -7.52 26.31 -9.24
N GLU A 33 -7.53 25.30 -10.10
CA GLU A 33 -8.73 24.64 -10.63
C GLU A 33 -8.72 23.15 -10.29
N ARG A 34 -9.92 22.57 -10.15
CA ARG A 34 -10.10 21.12 -9.92
C ARG A 34 -9.61 20.31 -11.12
N LEU A 35 -8.97 19.18 -10.85
CA LEU A 35 -8.53 18.21 -11.85
C LEU A 35 -9.30 16.90 -11.70
N ALA A 36 -9.74 16.30 -12.81
CA ALA A 36 -10.06 14.88 -12.87
C ALA A 36 -8.79 14.11 -13.23
N TYR A 37 -8.48 13.00 -12.53
CA TYR A 37 -7.33 12.14 -12.85
C TYR A 37 -7.72 10.67 -13.06
N LYS A 38 -6.92 9.95 -13.86
CA LYS A 38 -7.05 8.51 -14.11
C LYS A 38 -5.71 7.86 -14.37
N ILE A 39 -5.49 6.69 -13.78
CA ILE A 39 -4.23 5.96 -13.83
C ILE A 39 -4.41 4.71 -14.70
N LYS A 40 -3.56 4.58 -15.70
CA LYS A 40 -3.49 3.45 -16.63
C LYS A 40 -2.15 2.72 -16.44
N THR A 41 -2.12 1.43 -16.78
CA THR A 41 -0.91 0.59 -16.72
C THR A 41 -0.86 -0.34 -17.92
N THR A 42 0.35 -0.71 -18.36
CA THR A 42 0.55 -1.71 -19.41
C THR A 42 0.26 -3.15 -18.95
N ALA A 43 0.11 -3.39 -17.64
CA ALA A 43 -0.08 -4.74 -17.08
C ALA A 43 -1.17 -4.79 -15.98
N PRO A 44 -2.45 -4.55 -16.32
CA PRO A 44 -3.54 -4.47 -15.34
C PRO A 44 -3.80 -5.77 -14.55
N LYS A 45 -3.29 -6.92 -15.02
CA LYS A 45 -3.32 -8.19 -14.27
C LYS A 45 -2.23 -8.31 -13.21
N ARG A 46 -1.14 -7.53 -13.30
CA ARG A 46 0.02 -7.58 -12.40
C ARG A 46 -0.05 -6.54 -11.27
N TYR A 47 -0.93 -5.55 -11.36
CA TYR A 47 -1.03 -4.46 -10.39
C TYR A 47 -2.46 -4.16 -9.95
N CYS A 48 -2.64 -3.88 -8.67
CA CYS A 48 -3.80 -3.14 -8.16
C CYS A 48 -3.39 -1.67 -7.92
N VAL A 49 -4.31 -0.73 -8.12
CA VAL A 49 -4.09 0.72 -7.89
C VAL A 49 -5.27 1.27 -7.10
N LYS A 50 -5.00 1.98 -5.99
CA LYS A 50 -6.04 2.55 -5.11
C LYS A 50 -5.66 3.98 -4.64
N PRO A 51 -6.52 4.99 -4.88
CA PRO A 51 -7.56 5.03 -5.92
C PRO A 51 -6.95 4.95 -7.33
N ASN A 52 -7.68 4.43 -8.33
CA ASN A 52 -7.21 4.40 -9.72
C ASN A 52 -7.62 5.65 -10.54
N SER A 53 -8.56 6.43 -10.02
CA SER A 53 -9.11 7.66 -10.60
C SER A 53 -9.82 8.44 -9.51
N GLY A 54 -10.05 9.74 -9.74
CA GLY A 54 -10.76 10.61 -8.81
C GLY A 54 -10.77 12.05 -9.30
N PHE A 55 -11.35 12.93 -8.48
CA PHE A 55 -11.11 14.37 -8.57
C PHE A 55 -10.03 14.77 -7.55
N LEU A 56 -9.31 15.85 -7.86
CA LEU A 56 -8.31 16.45 -7.00
C LEU A 56 -8.51 17.97 -7.07
N ASP A 57 -8.91 18.56 -5.95
CA ASP A 57 -9.28 19.98 -5.89
C ASP A 57 -8.04 20.90 -5.99
N ALA A 58 -8.26 22.21 -6.11
CA ALA A 58 -7.19 23.21 -6.18
C ALA A 58 -6.27 23.13 -4.95
N HIS A 59 -4.95 23.17 -5.16
CA HIS A 59 -3.92 23.03 -4.12
C HIS A 59 -3.96 21.73 -3.29
N ALA A 60 -4.80 20.75 -3.68
CA ALA A 60 -4.95 19.50 -2.96
C ALA A 60 -3.88 18.46 -3.33
N THR A 61 -3.73 17.46 -2.48
CA THR A 61 -2.86 16.29 -2.69
C THR A 61 -3.65 15.00 -2.46
N THR A 62 -3.40 13.97 -3.26
CA THR A 62 -3.85 12.59 -2.98
C THR A 62 -2.67 11.61 -3.01
N ASN A 63 -2.74 10.58 -2.16
CA ASN A 63 -1.77 9.49 -2.10
C ASN A 63 -2.36 8.24 -2.74
N ILE A 64 -1.71 7.76 -3.80
CA ILE A 64 -2.06 6.54 -4.52
C ILE A 64 -1.19 5.38 -4.02
N GLN A 65 -1.80 4.25 -3.72
CA GLN A 65 -1.10 2.98 -3.50
C GLN A 65 -1.08 2.17 -4.80
N VAL A 66 0.11 1.81 -5.26
CA VAL A 66 0.34 0.89 -6.38
C VAL A 66 0.88 -0.42 -5.80
N MET A 67 0.15 -1.51 -6.02
CA MET A 67 0.38 -2.81 -5.39
C MET A 67 0.70 -3.87 -6.45
N LEU A 68 1.98 -4.21 -6.61
CA LEU A 68 2.43 -5.32 -7.44
C LEU A 68 1.94 -6.64 -6.85
N GLN A 69 1.29 -7.47 -7.64
CA GLN A 69 0.81 -8.80 -7.24
C GLN A 69 1.93 -9.85 -7.34
N PRO A 70 1.97 -10.86 -6.46
CA PRO A 70 2.87 -12.01 -6.59
C PRO A 70 2.83 -12.64 -7.98
N GLN A 71 3.96 -13.17 -8.44
CA GLN A 71 4.03 -13.94 -9.68
C GLN A 71 3.84 -15.43 -9.38
N ALA A 72 3.02 -16.12 -10.19
CA ALA A 72 2.96 -17.58 -10.17
C ALA A 72 4.27 -18.17 -10.73
N VAL A 73 4.77 -19.23 -10.09
CA VAL A 73 5.99 -19.93 -10.52
C VAL A 73 5.83 -20.43 -11.96
N GLY A 74 6.86 -20.24 -12.78
CA GLY A 74 6.85 -20.65 -14.20
C GLY A 74 6.30 -19.61 -15.19
N GLN A 75 5.75 -18.48 -14.73
CA GLN A 75 5.46 -17.35 -15.62
C GLN A 75 6.75 -16.59 -15.98
N PRO A 76 6.97 -16.17 -17.25
CA PRO A 76 8.10 -15.32 -17.63
C PRO A 76 8.10 -13.99 -16.86
N ASP A 77 9.27 -13.50 -16.44
CA ASP A 77 9.35 -12.19 -15.79
C ASP A 77 9.44 -11.07 -16.83
N ASP A 78 8.34 -10.34 -17.00
CA ASP A 78 8.22 -9.16 -17.86
C ASP A 78 8.32 -7.84 -17.08
N ARG A 79 8.57 -7.87 -15.75
CA ARG A 79 8.31 -6.75 -14.84
C ARG A 79 8.98 -5.45 -15.25
N ALA A 80 10.23 -5.51 -15.71
CA ALA A 80 11.03 -4.36 -16.16
C ALA A 80 10.45 -3.61 -17.38
N LYS A 81 9.51 -4.21 -18.12
CA LYS A 81 8.84 -3.57 -19.26
C LYS A 81 7.66 -2.68 -18.83
N HIS A 82 7.13 -2.89 -17.63
CA HIS A 82 5.89 -2.26 -17.16
C HIS A 82 5.98 -0.73 -17.02
N LYS A 83 4.89 -0.06 -17.40
CA LYS A 83 4.75 1.39 -17.32
C LYS A 83 3.39 1.78 -16.74
N PHE A 84 3.38 2.89 -16.04
CA PHE A 84 2.16 3.59 -15.61
C PHE A 84 2.02 4.89 -16.39
N MET A 85 0.78 5.35 -16.53
CA MET A 85 0.45 6.65 -17.12
C MET A 85 -0.66 7.28 -16.28
N VAL A 86 -0.37 8.45 -15.70
CA VAL A 86 -1.38 9.29 -15.05
C VAL A 86 -1.88 10.26 -16.12
N GLN A 87 -3.18 10.25 -16.40
CA GLN A 87 -3.83 11.26 -17.23
C GLN A 87 -4.65 12.19 -16.34
N TRP A 88 -4.75 13.46 -16.72
CA TRP A 88 -5.63 14.41 -16.06
C TRP A 88 -6.25 15.42 -17.03
N VAL A 89 -7.36 16.02 -16.59
CA VAL A 89 -8.11 17.06 -17.29
C VAL A 89 -8.57 18.09 -16.26
N THR A 90 -8.45 19.37 -16.57
CA THR A 90 -9.04 20.45 -15.74
C THR A 90 -10.55 20.45 -15.88
N VAL A 91 -11.27 20.46 -14.76
CA VAL A 91 -12.74 20.48 -14.70
C VAL A 91 -13.22 21.66 -13.87
N PRO A 92 -14.40 22.25 -14.19
CA PRO A 92 -14.97 23.30 -13.36
C PRO A 92 -15.17 22.84 -11.91
N ASN A 93 -14.97 23.73 -10.94
CA ASN A 93 -15.21 23.43 -9.53
C ASN A 93 -16.70 23.09 -9.23
N SER A 94 -17.62 23.45 -10.14
CA SER A 94 -19.04 23.09 -10.12
C SER A 94 -19.36 21.71 -10.73
N TYR A 95 -18.37 20.96 -11.22
CA TYR A 95 -18.61 19.64 -11.82
C TYR A 95 -19.06 18.62 -10.77
N ALA A 96 -20.32 18.17 -10.90
CA ALA A 96 -21.04 17.40 -9.90
C ALA A 96 -21.32 15.93 -10.28
N GLU A 97 -20.97 15.50 -11.50
CA GLU A 97 -21.10 14.09 -11.91
C GLU A 97 -19.99 13.22 -11.30
N ASP A 98 -20.20 11.90 -11.28
CA ASP A 98 -19.20 10.97 -10.77
C ASP A 98 -18.02 10.79 -11.74
N VAL A 99 -16.85 10.44 -11.18
CA VAL A 99 -15.61 10.29 -11.95
C VAL A 99 -15.66 9.12 -12.96
N ASP A 100 -16.44 8.08 -12.69
CA ASP A 100 -16.61 6.97 -13.64
C ASP A 100 -17.49 7.39 -14.83
N THR A 101 -18.42 8.32 -14.66
CA THR A 101 -19.19 8.93 -15.77
C THR A 101 -18.34 9.90 -16.57
N PHE A 102 -17.58 10.80 -15.93
CA PHE A 102 -16.62 11.69 -16.61
C PHE A 102 -15.69 10.91 -17.56
N TRP A 103 -15.07 9.83 -17.08
CA TRP A 103 -14.15 9.02 -17.89
C TRP A 103 -14.82 8.05 -18.89
N LYS A 104 -16.15 8.12 -19.08
CA LYS A 104 -16.89 7.46 -20.18
C LYS A 104 -17.33 8.44 -21.27
N GLN A 105 -17.33 9.74 -20.99
CA GLN A 105 -17.70 10.78 -21.95
C GLN A 105 -16.66 10.89 -23.07
N ASP A 106 -17.05 11.56 -24.16
CA ASP A 106 -16.22 11.65 -25.36
C ASP A 106 -15.12 12.72 -25.20
N LEU A 107 -14.06 12.37 -24.46
CA LEU A 107 -12.95 13.24 -24.05
C LEU A 107 -12.13 13.85 -25.22
N LYS A 108 -12.52 13.61 -26.48
CA LYS A 108 -11.83 14.10 -27.70
C LYS A 108 -11.79 15.64 -27.79
N THR A 109 -12.72 16.33 -27.15
CA THR A 109 -12.80 17.80 -27.11
C THR A 109 -12.06 18.42 -25.92
N LEU A 110 -11.56 17.59 -24.99
CA LEU A 110 -10.89 18.04 -23.77
C LEU A 110 -9.37 17.93 -23.91
N ASN A 111 -8.66 18.90 -23.33
CA ASN A 111 -7.20 18.91 -23.31
C ASN A 111 -6.65 17.89 -22.29
N VAL A 112 -6.69 16.60 -22.65
CA VAL A 112 -6.19 15.50 -21.80
C VAL A 112 -4.67 15.55 -21.75
N GLN A 113 -4.13 15.89 -20.59
CA GLN A 113 -2.69 15.84 -20.32
C GLN A 113 -2.31 14.46 -19.77
N ASP A 114 -1.06 14.03 -19.99
CA ASP A 114 -0.54 12.80 -19.40
C ASP A 114 0.92 12.89 -18.96
N SER A 115 1.29 12.04 -18.01
CA SER A 115 2.67 11.78 -17.61
C SER A 115 2.88 10.28 -17.39
N LYS A 116 4.07 9.77 -17.75
CA LYS A 116 4.39 8.33 -17.83
C LYS A 116 5.52 7.97 -16.88
N LEU A 117 5.30 6.97 -16.04
CA LEU A 117 6.28 6.43 -15.10
C LEU A 117 6.73 5.03 -15.51
N LYS A 118 8.01 4.71 -15.32
CA LYS A 118 8.52 3.33 -15.46
C LYS A 118 8.36 2.58 -14.13
N CYS A 119 8.36 1.26 -14.18
CA CYS A 119 8.50 0.44 -12.98
C CYS A 119 9.97 0.02 -12.83
N VAL A 120 10.54 0.27 -11.66
CA VAL A 120 11.90 -0.14 -11.26
C VAL A 120 11.76 -1.15 -10.12
N PHE A 121 12.62 -2.17 -10.10
CA PHE A 121 12.51 -3.28 -9.16
C PHE A 121 13.85 -3.48 -8.48
N SER A 122 13.86 -3.45 -7.16
CA SER A 122 15.03 -3.69 -6.34
C SER A 122 14.75 -4.87 -5.42
N ASP A 123 15.47 -5.97 -5.59
CA ASP A 123 15.41 -7.11 -4.69
C ASP A 123 16.19 -6.76 -3.41
N GLU A 124 15.48 -6.43 -2.33
CA GLU A 124 16.11 -6.26 -1.02
C GLU A 124 16.52 -7.63 -0.48
N GLN A 125 17.79 -7.99 -0.70
CA GLN A 125 18.44 -8.99 0.14
C GLN A 125 18.42 -8.48 1.58
N PRO A 126 17.99 -9.29 2.57
CA PRO A 126 18.25 -8.97 3.96
C PRO A 126 19.76 -8.84 4.14
N ALA A 127 20.22 -7.68 4.59
CA ALA A 127 21.63 -7.47 4.89
C ALA A 127 22.02 -8.46 5.99
N ALA A 128 22.77 -9.50 5.62
CA ALA A 128 23.30 -10.45 6.59
C ALA A 128 24.28 -9.70 7.48
N VAL A 129 23.87 -9.39 8.71
CA VAL A 129 24.73 -8.81 9.73
C VAL A 129 25.76 -9.88 10.08
N VAL A 130 26.97 -9.73 9.53
CA VAL A 130 28.14 -10.54 9.89
C VAL A 130 28.86 -9.82 11.03
N PRO A 131 28.76 -10.29 12.29
CA PRO A 131 29.54 -9.73 13.39
C PRO A 131 30.99 -10.19 13.27
N SER A 132 31.83 -9.39 12.61
CA SER A 132 33.28 -9.64 12.54
C SER A 132 33.99 -9.23 13.83
N ASP A 133 33.66 -9.91 14.93
CA ASP A 133 34.45 -9.88 16.16
C ASP A 133 35.66 -10.80 16.01
N SER A 134 36.87 -10.22 15.99
CA SER A 134 38.13 -10.93 16.28
C SER A 134 39.24 -9.93 16.62
N HIS A 135 39.89 -10.12 17.75
CA HIS A 135 40.92 -9.21 18.28
C HIS A 135 42.32 -9.57 17.76
N GLY A 136 43.21 -8.57 17.66
CA GLY A 136 44.62 -8.77 17.29
C GLY A 136 45.49 -7.58 17.68
N HIS A 137 46.11 -7.65 18.86
CA HIS A 137 46.95 -6.57 19.41
C HIS A 137 48.25 -6.36 18.63
N ARG A 138 48.72 -5.10 18.55
CA ARG A 138 50.03 -4.73 19.10
C ARG A 138 50.23 -3.22 19.31
N GLU A 139 50.94 -2.93 20.40
CA GLU A 139 51.67 -1.71 20.75
C GLU A 139 52.81 -1.41 19.74
N LEU A 140 53.55 -0.28 19.74
CA LEU A 140 53.69 0.87 20.66
C LEU A 140 54.35 2.02 19.86
N ASP A 141 54.05 3.29 20.16
CA ASP A 141 55.10 4.34 20.28
C ASP A 141 54.56 5.57 21.05
N ALA A 142 55.45 6.34 21.69
CA ALA A 142 55.09 7.51 22.50
C ALA A 142 56.23 8.55 22.65
N THR A 143 55.95 9.79 22.24
CA THR A 143 56.61 11.04 22.67
C THR A 143 55.51 12.11 22.73
N ASP A 144 55.03 12.56 23.89
CA ASP A 144 55.68 13.28 25.01
C ASP A 144 56.27 14.64 24.65
N SER A 145 55.58 15.69 25.11
CA SER A 145 56.15 16.93 25.63
C SER A 145 55.08 17.69 26.42
N THR A 146 55.46 18.26 27.57
CA THR A 146 54.54 18.80 28.58
C THR A 146 54.53 20.33 28.66
N ASN A 147 53.42 20.89 29.17
CA ASN A 147 53.25 22.05 30.08
C ASN A 147 51.83 22.66 29.86
N VAL A 148 50.91 22.83 30.83
CA VAL A 148 50.92 23.26 32.25
C VAL A 148 50.79 24.79 32.42
N ILE A 149 49.54 25.24 32.73
CA ILE A 149 49.14 26.25 33.74
C ILE A 149 49.71 27.70 33.59
N GLU A 150 48.99 28.83 33.71
CA GLU A 150 47.69 29.14 34.36
C GLU A 150 46.87 30.26 33.65
N ASN A 151 45.74 30.63 34.28
CA ASN A 151 44.86 31.80 34.14
C ASN A 151 45.65 33.16 34.01
N ASP A 152 45.06 34.30 33.63
CA ASP A 152 43.84 34.87 34.25
C ASP A 152 43.27 36.14 33.55
N ALA A 153 42.01 36.42 33.90
CA ALA A 153 41.47 37.75 34.24
C ALA A 153 41.12 38.82 33.19
N LYS A 154 40.08 39.65 33.43
CA LYS A 154 38.89 39.58 34.34
C LYS A 154 37.90 40.68 33.88
N GLN A 155 36.61 40.71 34.25
CA GLN A 155 35.83 39.81 35.11
C GLN A 155 34.55 39.33 34.39
N GLN A 156 33.75 40.15 33.71
CA GLN A 156 32.91 41.25 34.26
C GLN A 156 31.65 41.34 33.37
N GLN A 157 30.39 41.38 33.81
CA GLN A 157 29.64 41.11 35.06
C GLN A 157 28.20 40.71 34.58
N GLN A 158 27.10 40.43 35.30
CA GLN A 158 26.57 40.41 36.69
C GLN A 158 25.28 39.53 36.55
N THR A 159 24.62 38.84 37.51
CA THR A 159 24.81 38.32 38.88
C THR A 159 23.55 37.45 39.17
N ALA A 160 23.49 36.44 40.05
CA ALA A 160 24.45 35.84 40.97
C ALA A 160 24.09 34.34 41.23
N THR A 161 24.66 33.75 42.28
CA THR A 161 24.57 32.36 42.78
C THR A 161 24.69 32.42 44.33
N PRO A 162 24.78 31.31 45.13
CA PRO A 162 24.75 29.85 44.90
C PRO A 162 23.52 29.15 45.55
N ALA A 163 23.07 27.93 45.20
CA ALA A 163 23.62 26.55 45.16
C ALA A 163 23.38 25.72 46.48
N PRO A 164 23.22 24.37 46.43
CA PRO A 164 22.56 23.56 47.48
C PRO A 164 23.46 22.54 48.24
N ILE A 165 22.98 21.89 49.34
CA ILE A 165 23.48 20.58 49.88
C ILE A 165 22.63 19.99 51.07
N ASN A 166 22.44 18.65 51.07
CA ASN A 166 22.19 17.60 52.12
C ASN A 166 21.26 17.69 53.39
N PHE A 167 20.57 16.55 53.62
CA PHE A 167 20.37 15.71 54.85
C PHE A 167 19.55 16.15 56.11
N ASN A 168 18.63 15.25 56.50
CA ASN A 168 18.23 14.75 57.84
C ASN A 168 17.70 15.66 59.02
N GLN A 169 16.57 15.21 59.59
CA GLN A 169 16.16 15.26 61.03
C GLN A 169 15.71 16.62 61.66
N ARG A 170 14.80 16.73 62.66
CA ARG A 170 13.90 15.75 63.37
C ARG A 170 12.80 16.40 64.27
N SER A 171 11.52 15.99 64.09
CA SER A 171 10.37 15.90 65.05
C SER A 171 9.86 17.19 65.79
N PRO A 172 8.68 17.21 66.48
CA PRO A 172 8.28 16.37 67.63
C PRO A 172 6.87 15.70 67.62
N ILE A 173 6.78 14.49 68.21
CA ILE A 173 5.74 13.91 69.12
C ILE A 173 4.23 14.17 68.82
N THR A 174 3.41 13.13 68.58
CA THR A 174 2.63 12.42 69.65
C THR A 174 2.21 10.98 69.25
N THR A 175 2.02 10.12 70.26
CA THR A 175 1.72 8.65 70.29
C THR A 175 0.21 8.31 70.20
N PRO A 176 -0.26 7.02 70.22
CA PRO A 176 0.43 5.73 70.47
C PRO A 176 0.21 4.58 69.44
N ARG A 177 0.96 3.48 69.66
CA ARG A 177 0.91 2.18 68.93
C ARG A 177 -0.14 1.23 69.56
N PRO A 178 -0.87 0.44 68.75
CA PRO A 178 -0.62 -1.01 68.63
C PRO A 178 -0.51 -1.45 67.15
N ALA A 179 -0.03 -2.63 66.74
CA ALA A 179 0.86 -3.64 67.35
C ALA A 179 1.37 -4.61 66.23
N ASN A 180 2.40 -5.44 66.51
CA ASN A 180 2.80 -6.59 65.68
C ASN A 180 3.06 -7.78 66.63
N PRO A 181 2.97 -9.04 66.15
CA PRO A 181 4.24 -9.70 65.83
C PRO A 181 4.24 -10.66 64.62
N PHE A 182 5.46 -10.88 64.13
CA PHE A 182 5.96 -12.08 63.46
C PHE A 182 5.65 -12.41 61.99
N GLN A 183 6.60 -13.17 61.43
CA GLN A 183 6.89 -13.43 60.02
C GLN A 183 7.46 -14.86 59.96
N SER A 184 6.85 -15.79 59.21
CA SER A 184 7.44 -17.05 58.70
C SER A 184 6.39 -17.95 58.04
N GLN A 185 6.87 -18.93 57.25
CA GLN A 185 6.12 -20.03 56.60
C GLN A 185 5.15 -19.58 55.48
N VAL A 186 5.29 -19.94 54.20
CA VAL A 186 5.86 -21.10 53.46
C VAL A 186 4.94 -22.33 53.39
N GLN A 187 4.53 -22.62 52.16
CA GLN A 187 3.97 -23.87 51.62
C GLN A 187 2.46 -24.17 51.80
N ASP A 188 1.93 -24.82 50.76
CA ASP A 188 0.63 -25.50 50.58
C ASP A 188 -0.69 -24.77 50.87
N ARG A 189 -1.34 -24.35 49.77
CA ARG A 189 -2.79 -24.50 49.66
C ARG A 189 -3.26 -24.79 48.22
N GLN A 190 -3.31 -26.06 47.86
CA GLN A 190 -4.12 -26.53 46.73
C GLN A 190 -5.60 -26.58 47.13
N GLN A 191 -6.38 -25.63 46.60
CA GLN A 191 -7.84 -25.55 46.59
C GLN A 191 -8.13 -24.44 45.57
N ASP A 192 -8.50 -24.69 44.31
CA ASP A 192 -9.59 -25.53 43.81
C ASP A 192 -10.97 -25.16 44.38
N VAL A 193 -11.35 -23.89 44.20
CA VAL A 193 -12.75 -23.50 43.91
C VAL A 193 -12.73 -22.29 42.96
N THR A 194 -12.79 -22.53 41.64
CA THR A 194 -13.25 -21.51 40.68
C THR A 194 -14.19 -22.11 39.64
N ASP A 195 -15.47 -22.05 39.99
CA ASP A 195 -16.64 -22.09 39.10
C ASP A 195 -16.84 -23.32 38.20
N ASP A 196 -17.36 -24.38 38.82
CA ASP A 196 -17.91 -25.56 38.15
C ASP A 196 -19.16 -25.23 37.29
N SER A 197 -19.87 -24.12 37.55
CA SER A 197 -21.00 -23.67 36.72
C SER A 197 -20.51 -23.08 35.39
N SER A 198 -19.44 -22.29 35.40
CA SER A 198 -18.79 -21.83 34.15
C SER A 198 -18.14 -22.98 33.39
N LYS A 199 -17.47 -23.93 34.06
CA LYS A 199 -16.93 -25.13 33.38
C LYS A 199 -18.04 -25.98 32.74
N SER A 200 -19.12 -26.26 33.44
CA SER A 200 -20.24 -27.05 32.90
C SER A 200 -20.96 -26.33 31.75
N ARG A 201 -21.18 -25.01 31.84
CA ARG A 201 -21.72 -24.20 30.73
C ARG A 201 -20.82 -24.20 29.49
N LEU A 202 -19.52 -23.96 29.66
CA LEU A 202 -18.55 -24.00 28.55
C LEU A 202 -18.45 -25.40 27.94
N LYS A 203 -18.48 -26.46 28.76
CA LYS A 203 -18.54 -27.85 28.30
C LYS A 203 -19.80 -28.10 27.45
N GLN A 204 -20.96 -27.68 27.96
CA GLN A 204 -22.25 -27.86 27.29
C GLN A 204 -22.33 -27.10 25.95
N GLU A 205 -21.79 -25.88 25.87
CA GLU A 205 -21.77 -25.11 24.63
C GLU A 205 -20.77 -25.71 23.61
N ILE A 206 -19.63 -26.25 24.06
CA ILE A 206 -18.68 -26.98 23.18
C ILE A 206 -19.31 -28.24 22.60
N ASP A 207 -19.96 -29.06 23.43
CA ASP A 207 -20.61 -30.30 22.97
C ASP A 207 -21.76 -29.95 21.99
N ARG A 208 -22.57 -28.93 22.30
CA ARG A 208 -23.62 -28.41 21.40
C ARG A 208 -23.08 -27.88 20.07
N LEU A 209 -22.05 -27.04 20.08
CA LEU A 209 -21.47 -26.47 18.85
C LEU A 209 -20.85 -27.54 17.96
N LYS A 210 -20.42 -28.67 18.53
CA LYS A 210 -19.91 -29.83 17.81
C LYS A 210 -21.03 -30.59 17.08
N ASP A 211 -22.16 -30.81 17.76
CA ASP A 211 -23.34 -31.44 17.16
C ASP A 211 -23.98 -30.55 16.08
N GLU A 212 -24.04 -29.22 16.30
CA GLU A 212 -24.48 -28.27 15.27
C GLU A 212 -23.52 -28.27 14.06
N ASN A 213 -22.20 -28.41 14.25
CA ASN A 213 -21.23 -28.51 13.15
C ASN A 213 -21.38 -29.79 12.34
N GLU A 214 -21.47 -30.97 12.96
CA GLU A 214 -21.68 -32.22 12.21
C GLU A 214 -23.05 -32.23 11.51
N THR A 215 -24.10 -31.67 12.13
CA THR A 215 -25.42 -31.48 11.51
C THR A 215 -25.35 -30.58 10.27
N LEU A 216 -24.60 -29.47 10.33
CA LEU A 216 -24.41 -28.57 9.18
C LEU A 216 -23.58 -29.21 8.07
N LYS A 217 -22.54 -29.94 8.44
CA LYS A 217 -21.63 -30.69 7.56
C LYS A 217 -22.34 -31.84 6.85
N GLU A 218 -23.31 -32.50 7.49
CA GLU A 218 -24.18 -33.50 6.85
C GLU A 218 -25.21 -32.85 5.92
N LYS A 219 -25.83 -31.72 6.32
CA LYS A 219 -26.70 -30.93 5.43
C LYS A 219 -25.99 -30.42 4.18
N LEU A 220 -24.70 -30.03 4.29
CA LEU A 220 -23.85 -29.66 3.15
C LEU A 220 -23.45 -30.85 2.26
N LYS A 221 -23.68 -32.09 2.70
CA LYS A 221 -23.30 -33.33 2.00
C LYS A 221 -24.48 -33.96 1.22
N GLN A 222 -25.70 -33.45 1.38
CA GLN A 222 -26.87 -33.90 0.61
C GLN A 222 -27.05 -33.04 -0.65
N PRO A 223 -26.88 -33.59 -1.87
CA PRO A 223 -27.12 -32.86 -3.12
C PRO A 223 -28.63 -32.89 -3.44
N ASP A 224 -29.45 -32.14 -2.69
CA ASP A 224 -30.90 -32.18 -2.86
C ASP A 224 -31.35 -31.57 -4.21
N SER A 225 -31.73 -32.45 -5.13
CA SER A 225 -32.26 -32.16 -6.46
C SER A 225 -33.74 -31.71 -6.42
N GLY A 226 -34.08 -30.80 -5.50
CA GLY A 226 -35.48 -30.49 -5.14
C GLY A 226 -36.05 -29.15 -5.60
N VAL A 227 -35.26 -28.06 -5.67
CA VAL A 227 -35.81 -26.69 -5.82
C VAL A 227 -35.18 -25.92 -6.99
N ARG A 228 -35.51 -26.33 -8.23
CA ARG A 228 -35.07 -25.64 -9.46
C ARG A 228 -36.11 -24.67 -10.05
N GLN A 229 -37.09 -24.22 -9.26
CA GLN A 229 -38.11 -23.26 -9.70
C GLN A 229 -38.69 -22.47 -8.52
N ARG A 230 -38.54 -21.13 -8.56
CA ARG A 230 -38.67 -20.20 -7.41
C ARG A 230 -37.54 -20.45 -6.39
N VAL A 231 -36.79 -19.47 -5.89
CA VAL A 231 -37.00 -18.01 -5.84
C VAL A 231 -35.81 -17.27 -6.46
N LEU A 232 -36.09 -16.19 -7.20
CA LEU A 232 -35.09 -15.20 -7.62
C LEU A 232 -34.96 -14.12 -6.54
N GLY A 233 -33.74 -13.66 -6.25
CA GLY A 233 -33.50 -12.37 -5.59
C GLY A 233 -33.20 -12.39 -4.08
N ALA A 234 -31.98 -12.81 -3.71
CA ALA A 234 -31.32 -12.38 -2.47
C ALA A 234 -29.76 -12.47 -2.57
N GLY A 235 -29.20 -12.22 -3.76
CA GLY A 235 -27.75 -12.15 -3.96
C GLY A 235 -27.15 -10.92 -3.28
N ASN A 236 -25.97 -11.06 -2.67
CA ASN A 236 -25.39 -10.01 -1.84
C ASN A 236 -24.75 -8.90 -2.72
N PRO A 237 -25.41 -7.74 -2.89
CA PRO A 237 -25.33 -6.94 -4.11
C PRO A 237 -23.99 -6.22 -4.34
N VAL A 238 -23.13 -6.17 -3.31
CA VAL A 238 -21.79 -5.58 -3.38
C VAL A 238 -20.81 -6.52 -4.09
N VAL A 239 -20.84 -7.82 -3.77
CA VAL A 239 -19.83 -8.79 -4.23
C VAL A 239 -19.99 -9.09 -5.71
N ASP A 240 -21.24 -9.23 -6.18
CA ASP A 240 -21.52 -9.50 -7.58
C ASP A 240 -21.35 -8.25 -8.46
N ARG A 241 -21.57 -7.03 -7.92
CA ARG A 241 -21.20 -5.77 -8.60
C ARG A 241 -19.68 -5.63 -8.79
N LEU A 242 -18.88 -6.00 -7.78
CA LEU A 242 -17.42 -5.94 -7.90
C LEU A 242 -16.91 -6.93 -8.98
N LYS A 243 -17.40 -8.17 -8.97
CA LYS A 243 -17.03 -9.19 -9.98
C LYS A 243 -17.47 -8.79 -11.39
N SER A 244 -18.73 -8.36 -11.56
CA SER A 244 -19.26 -7.94 -12.88
C SER A 244 -18.57 -6.69 -13.42
N ASN A 245 -18.32 -5.67 -12.60
CA ASN A 245 -17.60 -4.47 -13.02
C ASN A 245 -16.14 -4.81 -13.41
N GLN A 246 -15.43 -5.64 -12.62
CA GLN A 246 -14.08 -6.11 -12.98
C GLN A 246 -14.07 -6.92 -14.29
N GLN A 247 -15.05 -7.81 -14.49
CA GLN A 247 -15.15 -8.61 -15.72
C GLN A 247 -15.58 -7.77 -16.94
N GLN A 248 -16.44 -6.76 -16.76
CA GLN A 248 -16.85 -5.84 -17.81
C GLN A 248 -15.74 -4.86 -18.20
N GLN A 249 -14.92 -4.39 -17.24
CA GLN A 249 -13.71 -3.62 -17.54
C GLN A 249 -12.66 -4.47 -18.27
N ASN A 250 -12.43 -5.71 -17.84
CA ASN A 250 -11.56 -6.64 -18.56
C ASN A 250 -12.04 -6.88 -20.00
N SER A 251 -13.35 -7.03 -20.21
CA SER A 251 -13.96 -7.17 -21.54
C SER A 251 -13.75 -5.92 -22.40
N LEU A 252 -14.04 -4.72 -21.86
CA LEU A 252 -13.90 -3.46 -22.59
C LEU A 252 -12.43 -3.15 -22.96
N VAL A 253 -11.48 -3.46 -22.07
CA VAL A 253 -10.04 -3.33 -22.35
C VAL A 253 -9.60 -4.31 -23.44
N LEU A 254 -10.07 -5.56 -23.41
CA LEU A 254 -9.78 -6.54 -24.45
C LEU A 254 -10.38 -6.14 -25.80
N PHE A 255 -11.61 -5.62 -25.83
CA PHE A 255 -12.25 -5.07 -27.02
C PHE A 255 -11.47 -3.88 -27.60
N GLY A 256 -11.01 -2.96 -26.75
CA GLY A 256 -10.18 -1.82 -27.17
C GLY A 256 -8.83 -2.23 -27.78
N ILE A 257 -8.23 -3.32 -27.29
CA ILE A 257 -7.00 -3.90 -27.86
C ILE A 257 -7.31 -4.56 -29.22
N ALA A 258 -8.37 -5.37 -29.31
CA ALA A 258 -8.76 -6.05 -30.55
C ALA A 258 -9.13 -5.07 -31.69
N LEU A 259 -9.81 -3.97 -31.37
CA LEU A 259 -10.11 -2.90 -32.34
C LEU A 259 -8.83 -2.20 -32.85
N ASN A 260 -7.78 -2.12 -32.02
CA ASN A 260 -6.50 -1.53 -32.43
C ASN A 260 -5.72 -2.43 -33.41
N GLU A 261 -5.71 -3.75 -33.22
CA GLU A 261 -5.12 -4.68 -34.20
C GLU A 261 -5.85 -4.61 -35.55
N GLN A 262 -7.18 -4.65 -35.55
CA GLN A 262 -7.97 -4.58 -36.78
C GLN A 262 -7.78 -3.23 -37.51
N LEU A 263 -7.67 -2.11 -36.78
CA LEU A 263 -7.43 -0.80 -37.39
C LEU A 263 -6.03 -0.71 -38.04
N VAL A 264 -5.00 -1.29 -37.44
CA VAL A 264 -3.66 -1.37 -38.03
C VAL A 264 -3.68 -2.23 -39.31
N LEU A 265 -4.38 -3.36 -39.30
CA LEU A 265 -4.47 -4.26 -40.46
C LEU A 265 -5.24 -3.59 -41.61
N VAL A 266 -6.36 -2.93 -41.32
CA VAL A 266 -7.12 -2.12 -42.30
C VAL A 266 -6.28 -0.97 -42.86
N ALA A 267 -5.53 -0.24 -42.03
CA ALA A 267 -4.63 0.82 -42.49
C ALA A 267 -3.52 0.28 -43.41
N PHE A 268 -3.00 -0.92 -43.15
CA PHE A 268 -1.98 -1.57 -43.99
C PHE A 268 -2.56 -1.99 -45.35
N VAL A 269 -3.77 -2.57 -45.38
CA VAL A 269 -4.48 -2.89 -46.64
C VAL A 269 -4.77 -1.62 -47.45
N ILE A 270 -5.22 -0.54 -46.80
CA ILE A 270 -5.46 0.75 -47.45
C ILE A 270 -4.16 1.33 -48.04
N ALA A 271 -3.04 1.26 -47.30
CA ALA A 271 -1.74 1.73 -47.77
C ALA A 271 -1.23 0.92 -48.97
N LEU A 272 -1.43 -0.40 -48.98
CA LEU A 272 -1.09 -1.26 -50.14
C LEU A 272 -1.95 -0.93 -51.37
N LEU A 273 -3.25 -0.70 -51.19
CA LEU A 273 -4.15 -0.33 -52.29
C LEU A 273 -3.78 1.03 -52.89
N PHE A 274 -3.61 2.08 -52.07
CA PHE A 274 -3.17 3.39 -52.57
C PHE A 274 -1.77 3.35 -53.18
N GLY A 275 -0.83 2.60 -52.58
CA GLY A 275 0.51 2.41 -53.13
C GLY A 275 0.50 1.72 -54.49
N PHE A 276 -0.34 0.69 -54.67
CA PHE A 276 -0.51 0.00 -55.95
C PHE A 276 -1.17 0.91 -56.99
N SER A 277 -2.20 1.68 -56.62
CA SER A 277 -2.85 2.64 -57.52
C SER A 277 -1.90 3.77 -57.95
N LEU A 278 -1.09 4.33 -57.05
CA LEU A 278 -0.07 5.33 -57.41
C LEU A 278 1.01 4.73 -58.31
N GLY A 279 1.47 3.51 -58.01
CA GLY A 279 2.44 2.79 -58.85
C GLY A 279 1.91 2.55 -60.27
N TYR A 280 0.65 2.10 -60.39
CA TYR A 280 -0.01 1.91 -61.68
C TYR A 280 -0.19 3.22 -62.46
N PHE A 281 -0.55 4.30 -61.77
CA PHE A 281 -0.74 5.61 -62.39
C PHE A 281 0.58 6.21 -62.89
N LEU A 282 1.65 6.14 -62.08
CA LEU A 282 2.98 6.61 -62.49
C LEU A 282 3.56 5.76 -63.64
N PHE A 283 3.36 4.44 -63.63
CA PHE A 283 3.78 3.57 -64.72
C PHE A 283 2.98 3.85 -66.01
N SER A 284 1.67 4.04 -65.90
CA SER A 284 0.78 4.34 -67.04
C SER A 284 0.91 5.77 -67.60
N CYS A 285 1.61 6.67 -66.91
CA CYS A 285 1.95 8.01 -67.41
C CYS A 285 3.40 8.12 -67.93
N SER A 286 4.16 7.01 -67.91
CA SER A 286 5.58 6.97 -68.30
C SER A 286 5.83 6.22 -69.61
N ASN A 287 4.78 5.96 -70.40
CA ASN A 287 4.80 5.06 -71.55
C ASN A 287 3.82 5.50 -72.65
#